data_AF-A0A2I3M6N6-F1
#
_entry.id   AF-A0A2I3M6N6-F1
#
_cell.length_a   1.000
_cell.length_b   1.000
_cell.length_c   1.000
_cell.angle_alpha   90.00
_cell.angle_beta   90.00
_cell.angle_gamma   90.00
#
_symmetry.space_group_name_H-M   'P 1'
#
loop_
_entity.id
_entity.type
_entity.pdbx_description
1 polymer ?
#
loop_
_entity_poly.entity_id
_entity_poly.type
_entity_poly.pdbx_seq_one_letter_code
_entity_poly.pdbx_strand_id
1 'polypeptide(L)'
;MKLLHVFLLFLCFHLSFCKIKYGKDKQKRSMKKLEDKVTSTFQEDRVEKKCLAKKYTHLSCNKVFCQPWQRCIEGTCVCKLPYQCPKNGTVVCATNGRSFPTYCQQKSLECLRPGTKFLNNGTCTAGGKFSVSLKHGNTDSEGIVEVKLVDQDKAMFVCKSSWSMREANVACLDLGFQQGADSERKFKLSHLSIKSTECLHVHCRGLETSLAECTFTKRRTMDYQDLADVVCYTQKADSPTNDSFQCVNGKYISQTKACDGINDCGDQSDELCCKACHGRSFHCKSDVCIPSQYRCNGEVDCITGDDEVGCEAARHPTIQGFASVAQEETEILTADMDAERRWIKSLLPKLSCGVKNRMHVRRKRIVGGKPAQLGDFPWQVGIKDAKGITCGGVYIGGCWVLTAAHCLSASKTHRYQIWTSVVDWLRPSRKDILVELVDRIIFHENYNAGTYQNDIALIKMKKDGNKKDCELPRSIPACVPWSPYLFQPDDTCIISGWGREKDNEKVFSLRWGEVKLISNCSKFYGNRFYEKEMECAGTYDGSIDACKGDSGGPLVCMDANNVTYVCSLETPGLNCGTIPTSQVFTPSSWAITVTALATMPEGLLFLSTFL
;
A
#
# COMPACT_ATOMS: atom_id res chain seq x y z
N MET A 1 37.88 58.76 -54.40
CA MET A 1 36.87 58.74 -53.31
C MET A 1 35.94 57.51 -53.41
N LYS A 2 36.48 56.28 -53.36
CA LYS A 2 35.67 55.04 -53.35
C LYS A 2 36.10 54.00 -52.29
N LEU A 3 37.02 54.36 -51.38
CA LEU A 3 37.41 53.51 -50.24
C LEU A 3 36.84 53.96 -48.89
N LEU A 4 36.44 55.24 -48.75
CA LEU A 4 35.90 55.76 -47.47
C LEU A 4 34.44 55.34 -47.19
N HIS A 5 33.64 55.08 -48.22
CA HIS A 5 32.24 54.67 -48.03
C HIS A 5 32.07 53.19 -47.65
N VAL A 6 33.04 52.33 -47.97
CA VAL A 6 32.97 50.91 -47.61
C VAL A 6 33.32 50.70 -46.13
N PHE A 7 34.22 51.51 -45.58
CA PHE A 7 34.59 51.45 -44.16
C PHE A 7 33.48 51.97 -43.22
N LEU A 8 32.73 53.00 -43.62
CA LEU A 8 31.62 53.54 -42.82
C LEU A 8 30.40 52.60 -42.78
N LEU A 9 30.14 51.83 -43.84
CA LEU A 9 29.07 50.83 -43.86
C LEU A 9 29.39 49.62 -42.96
N PHE A 10 30.66 49.19 -42.89
CA PHE A 10 31.07 48.09 -42.00
C PHE A 10 31.02 48.45 -40.51
N LEU A 11 31.35 49.70 -40.16
CA LEU A 11 31.24 50.20 -38.78
C LEU A 11 29.78 50.32 -38.30
N CYS A 12 28.85 50.73 -39.17
CA CYS A 12 27.42 50.75 -38.85
C CYS A 12 26.81 49.36 -38.65
N PHE A 13 27.26 48.36 -39.42
CA PHE A 13 26.81 46.97 -39.24
C PHE A 13 27.32 46.36 -37.93
N HIS A 14 28.58 46.61 -37.53
CA HIS A 14 29.10 46.10 -36.26
C HIS A 14 28.47 46.76 -35.02
N LEU A 15 28.13 48.06 -35.08
CA LEU A 15 27.47 48.76 -33.97
C LEU A 15 26.00 48.35 -33.80
N SER A 16 25.28 48.03 -34.88
CA SER A 16 23.90 47.50 -34.80
C SER A 16 23.86 46.06 -34.26
N PHE A 17 24.81 45.20 -34.65
CA PHE A 17 24.87 43.83 -34.13
C PHE A 17 25.30 43.75 -32.66
N CYS A 18 26.07 44.72 -32.16
CA CYS A 18 26.47 44.76 -30.75
C CYS A 18 25.32 45.17 -29.82
N LYS A 19 24.45 46.11 -30.24
CA LYS A 19 23.23 46.48 -29.47
C LYS A 19 22.20 45.35 -29.39
N ILE A 20 22.05 44.53 -30.45
CA ILE A 20 21.10 43.41 -30.46
C ILE A 20 21.58 42.24 -29.57
N LYS A 21 22.90 41.99 -29.46
CA LYS A 21 23.46 40.98 -28.54
C LYS A 21 23.37 41.40 -27.07
N TYR A 22 23.67 42.67 -26.74
CA TYR A 22 23.58 43.16 -25.35
C TYR A 22 22.14 43.26 -24.82
N GLY A 23 21.15 43.53 -25.69
CA GLY A 23 19.72 43.52 -25.33
C GLY A 23 19.17 42.10 -25.11
N LYS A 24 19.57 41.12 -25.93
CA LYS A 24 19.15 39.72 -25.77
C LYS A 24 19.72 39.07 -24.51
N ASP A 25 20.96 39.36 -24.10
CA ASP A 25 21.53 38.78 -22.88
C ASP A 25 20.95 39.35 -21.58
N LYS A 26 20.54 40.63 -21.56
CA LYS A 26 19.86 41.22 -20.39
C LYS A 26 18.43 40.70 -20.24
N GLN A 27 17.71 40.49 -21.35
CA GLN A 27 16.37 39.92 -21.34
C GLN A 27 16.40 38.41 -21.04
N LYS A 28 17.43 37.67 -21.49
CA LYS A 28 17.65 36.26 -21.15
C LYS A 28 18.11 36.07 -19.70
N ARG A 29 18.90 36.98 -19.12
CA ARG A 29 19.20 36.98 -17.67
C ARG A 29 18.01 37.38 -16.82
N SER A 30 17.15 38.30 -17.29
CA SER A 30 15.94 38.69 -16.55
C SER A 30 14.82 37.65 -16.65
N MET A 31 14.69 36.95 -17.79
CA MET A 31 13.80 35.79 -17.93
C MET A 31 14.35 34.57 -17.22
N LYS A 32 15.67 34.31 -17.24
CA LYS A 32 16.26 33.21 -16.46
C LYS A 32 16.19 33.48 -14.95
N LYS A 33 16.31 34.73 -14.51
CA LYS A 33 16.10 35.13 -13.11
C LYS A 33 14.61 35.23 -12.73
N LEU A 34 13.69 35.18 -13.69
CA LEU A 34 12.25 35.05 -13.48
C LEU A 34 11.83 33.57 -13.57
N GLU A 35 12.42 32.76 -14.44
CA GLU A 35 12.29 31.30 -14.50
C GLU A 35 12.93 30.65 -13.27
N ASP A 36 14.10 31.09 -12.81
CA ASP A 36 14.76 30.63 -11.56
C ASP A 36 14.01 31.12 -10.30
N LYS A 37 13.22 32.20 -10.41
CA LYS A 37 12.39 32.74 -9.30
C LYS A 37 10.93 32.24 -9.35
N VAL A 38 10.51 31.65 -10.47
CA VAL A 38 9.24 30.93 -10.66
C VAL A 38 9.45 29.42 -10.43
N THR A 39 10.68 28.89 -10.60
CA THR A 39 11.06 27.53 -10.17
C THR A 39 11.51 27.46 -8.70
N SER A 40 11.79 28.57 -8.03
CA SER A 40 12.03 28.59 -6.57
C SER A 40 10.75 28.72 -5.72
N THR A 41 9.58 28.57 -6.33
CA THR A 41 8.26 28.63 -5.64
C THR A 41 7.38 27.39 -5.87
N PHE A 42 7.91 26.35 -6.53
CA PHE A 42 7.27 25.03 -6.59
C PHE A 42 8.21 23.97 -6.06
N GLN A 43 8.51 24.03 -4.76
CA GLN A 43 8.86 22.82 -4.03
C GLN A 43 7.58 21.98 -4.03
N GLU A 44 7.46 21.04 -4.97
CA GLU A 44 6.30 20.16 -5.06
C GLU A 44 6.07 19.53 -3.69
N ASP A 45 4.95 19.88 -3.06
CA ASP A 45 4.49 19.28 -1.81
C ASP A 45 4.05 17.84 -2.09
N ARG A 46 5.06 16.95 -2.18
CA ARG A 46 4.95 15.52 -2.48
C ARG A 46 4.27 14.74 -1.38
N VAL A 47 4.15 15.34 -0.20
CA VAL A 47 3.53 14.71 0.95
C VAL A 47 2.05 15.11 1.02
N GLU A 48 1.21 14.18 1.46
CA GLU A 48 -0.21 14.43 1.69
C GLU A 48 -0.49 14.85 3.14
N LYS A 49 -0.84 16.12 3.35
CA LYS A 49 -1.12 16.69 4.68
C LYS A 49 -2.23 15.97 5.46
N LYS A 50 -3.29 15.50 4.78
CA LYS A 50 -4.38 14.75 5.42
C LYS A 50 -3.89 13.40 5.97
N CYS A 51 -3.02 12.73 5.22
CA CYS A 51 -2.41 11.47 5.60
C CYS A 51 -1.45 11.64 6.79
N LEU A 52 -0.64 12.72 6.81
CA LEU A 52 0.27 13.00 7.93
C LEU A 52 -0.43 13.15 9.28
N ALA A 53 -1.65 13.68 9.30
CA ALA A 53 -2.45 13.78 10.52
C ALA A 53 -2.78 12.41 11.15
N LYS A 54 -2.71 11.32 10.36
CA LYS A 54 -2.91 9.94 10.82
C LYS A 54 -1.67 9.28 11.42
N LYS A 55 -0.49 9.87 11.23
CA LYS A 55 0.79 9.37 11.78
C LYS A 55 1.02 7.88 11.49
N TYR A 56 0.90 7.48 10.22
CA TYR A 56 1.16 6.10 9.82
C TYR A 56 2.64 5.73 10.00
N THR A 57 2.87 4.47 10.35
CA THR A 57 4.20 3.85 10.52
C THR A 57 4.19 2.46 9.91
N HIS A 58 5.32 1.74 9.99
CA HIS A 58 5.41 0.32 9.63
C HIS A 58 4.41 -0.60 10.36
N LEU A 59 3.76 -0.12 11.44
CA LEU A 59 2.70 -0.84 12.15
C LEU A 59 1.29 -0.52 11.63
N SER A 60 1.13 0.31 10.60
CA SER A 60 -0.17 0.72 10.09
C SER A 60 -0.61 -0.17 8.92
N CYS A 61 -1.50 -1.15 9.18
CA CYS A 61 -1.94 -2.08 8.13
C CYS A 61 -2.82 -1.44 7.04
N ASN A 62 -3.23 -0.19 7.24
CA ASN A 62 -3.86 0.62 6.19
C ASN A 62 -2.87 0.97 5.06
N LYS A 63 -1.55 0.97 5.31
CA LYS A 63 -0.55 1.38 4.31
C LYS A 63 0.43 0.29 3.92
N VAL A 64 0.79 -0.59 4.85
CA VAL A 64 1.78 -1.65 4.64
C VAL A 64 1.32 -2.99 5.18
N PHE A 65 1.87 -4.08 4.65
CA PHE A 65 1.66 -5.40 5.24
C PHE A 65 2.40 -5.55 6.57
N CYS A 66 1.72 -6.12 7.56
CA CYS A 66 2.34 -6.49 8.82
C CYS A 66 3.45 -7.54 8.65
N GLN A 67 4.37 -7.60 9.60
CA GLN A 67 5.39 -8.65 9.62
C GLN A 67 4.78 -10.03 9.91
N PRO A 68 5.44 -11.15 9.55
CA PRO A 68 4.87 -12.50 9.68
C PRO A 68 4.42 -12.87 11.10
N TRP A 69 5.15 -12.36 12.10
CA TRP A 69 4.88 -12.53 13.53
C TRP A 69 3.84 -11.53 14.09
N GLN A 70 3.19 -10.74 13.24
CA GLN A 70 2.12 -9.79 13.58
C GLN A 70 0.83 -10.10 12.79
N ARG A 71 -0.30 -9.56 13.26
CA ARG A 71 -1.61 -9.58 12.59
C ARG A 71 -2.22 -8.18 12.59
N CYS A 72 -2.99 -7.85 11.56
CA CYS A 72 -3.72 -6.60 11.49
C CYS A 72 -4.98 -6.68 12.36
N ILE A 73 -5.12 -5.78 13.31
CA ILE A 73 -6.29 -5.58 14.18
C ILE A 73 -6.52 -4.08 14.27
N GLU A 74 -7.73 -3.62 13.95
CA GLU A 74 -8.12 -2.20 14.08
C GLU A 74 -7.14 -1.23 13.38
N GLY A 75 -6.68 -1.58 12.17
CA GLY A 75 -5.74 -0.75 11.41
C GLY A 75 -4.29 -0.78 11.92
N THR A 76 -3.99 -1.58 12.95
CA THR A 76 -2.66 -1.69 13.57
C THR A 76 -2.12 -3.12 13.54
N CYS A 77 -0.82 -3.27 13.28
CA CYS A 77 -0.10 -4.54 13.35
C CYS A 77 0.21 -4.90 14.80
N VAL A 78 -0.52 -5.86 15.34
CA VAL A 78 -0.39 -6.35 16.71
C VAL A 78 0.35 -7.69 16.72
N CYS A 79 1.17 -7.92 17.74
CA CYS A 79 1.93 -9.15 17.91
C CYS A 79 1.02 -10.39 17.93
N LYS A 80 1.41 -11.42 17.18
CA LYS A 80 0.83 -12.77 17.32
C LYS A 80 1.44 -13.44 18.55
N LEU A 81 0.73 -14.44 19.08
CA LEU A 81 1.31 -15.35 20.07
C LEU A 81 2.25 -16.34 19.38
N PRO A 82 3.35 -16.81 20.01
CA PRO A 82 4.34 -17.66 19.34
C PRO A 82 3.74 -18.92 18.71
N TYR A 83 2.72 -19.53 19.33
CA TYR A 83 2.07 -20.72 18.80
C TYR A 83 1.23 -20.48 17.52
N GLN A 84 0.94 -19.22 17.18
CA GLN A 84 0.23 -18.86 15.94
C GLN A 84 1.17 -18.73 14.74
N CYS A 85 2.50 -18.77 14.96
CA CYS A 85 3.48 -18.82 13.89
C CYS A 85 3.48 -20.19 13.18
N PRO A 86 3.88 -20.24 11.89
CA PRO A 86 4.20 -21.50 11.24
C PRO A 86 5.23 -22.31 12.03
N LYS A 87 5.04 -23.64 12.07
CA LYS A 87 5.89 -24.56 12.84
C LYS A 87 7.14 -25.01 12.08
N ASN A 88 7.17 -24.79 10.76
CA ASN A 88 8.31 -25.10 9.92
C ASN A 88 9.29 -23.92 9.96
N GLY A 89 10.59 -24.20 10.06
CA GLY A 89 11.66 -23.20 10.08
C GLY A 89 12.92 -23.74 10.75
N THR A 90 13.94 -22.88 10.86
CA THR A 90 15.20 -23.21 11.54
C THR A 90 15.19 -22.73 13.00
N VAL A 91 15.89 -23.47 13.86
CA VAL A 91 16.11 -23.07 15.26
C VAL A 91 16.91 -21.78 15.30
N VAL A 92 16.56 -20.88 16.21
CA VAL A 92 17.27 -19.61 16.41
C VAL A 92 17.55 -19.37 17.89
N CYS A 93 18.53 -18.50 18.18
CA CYS A 93 18.87 -18.09 19.53
C CYS A 93 18.57 -16.62 19.78
N ALA A 94 18.15 -16.30 21.01
CA ALA A 94 17.97 -14.93 21.49
C ALA A 94 19.05 -14.51 22.50
N THR A 95 19.13 -13.20 22.77
CA THR A 95 20.14 -12.58 23.67
C THR A 95 20.10 -13.08 25.12
N ASN A 96 19.00 -13.68 25.57
CA ASN A 96 18.87 -14.29 26.90
C ASN A 96 19.37 -15.74 26.97
N GLY A 97 20.01 -16.25 25.91
CA GLY A 97 20.52 -17.62 25.83
C GLY A 97 19.42 -18.67 25.63
N ARG A 98 18.19 -18.26 25.29
CA ARG A 98 17.09 -19.18 24.99
C ARG A 98 17.02 -19.50 23.50
N SER A 99 16.96 -20.78 23.18
CA SER A 99 16.68 -21.25 21.81
C SER A 99 15.17 -21.30 21.53
N PHE A 100 14.79 -20.94 20.32
CA PHE A 100 13.42 -20.99 19.80
C PHE A 100 13.33 -21.93 18.61
N PRO A 101 12.25 -22.71 18.47
CA PRO A 101 12.06 -23.62 17.34
C PRO A 101 12.11 -22.95 15.96
N THR A 102 11.60 -21.72 15.83
CA THR A 102 11.60 -20.96 14.57
C THR A 102 11.86 -19.48 14.81
N TYR A 103 12.35 -18.79 13.77
CA TYR A 103 12.55 -17.34 13.80
C TYR A 103 11.26 -16.55 14.12
N CYS A 104 10.12 -16.95 13.53
CA CYS A 104 8.83 -16.32 13.80
C CYS A 104 8.47 -16.34 15.29
N GLN A 105 8.74 -17.44 16.00
CA GLN A 105 8.43 -17.55 17.42
C GLN A 105 9.28 -16.63 18.29
N GLN A 106 10.57 -16.48 17.97
CA GLN A 106 11.45 -15.55 18.67
C GLN A 106 10.99 -14.11 18.45
N LYS A 107 10.75 -13.69 17.19
CA LYS A 107 10.27 -12.33 16.88
C LYS A 107 8.87 -12.03 17.42
N SER A 108 7.99 -13.03 17.44
CA SER A 108 6.67 -12.94 18.09
C SER A 108 6.79 -12.69 19.58
N LEU A 109 7.68 -13.41 20.28
CA LEU A 109 7.92 -13.17 21.70
C LEU A 109 8.57 -11.81 21.94
N GLU A 110 9.54 -11.42 21.11
CA GLU A 110 10.19 -10.10 21.18
C GLU A 110 9.19 -8.95 21.02
N CYS A 111 8.24 -9.09 20.09
CA CYS A 111 7.15 -8.14 19.92
C CYS A 111 6.29 -8.04 21.19
N LEU A 112 5.97 -9.17 21.84
CA LEU A 112 5.19 -9.19 23.08
C LEU A 112 5.98 -8.71 24.31
N ARG A 113 7.30 -8.92 24.31
CA ARG A 113 8.22 -8.62 25.41
C ARG A 113 9.51 -8.04 24.84
N PRO A 114 9.56 -6.70 24.68
CA PRO A 114 10.74 -6.03 24.14
C PRO A 114 12.00 -6.36 24.96
N GLY A 115 13.13 -6.55 24.28
CA GLY A 115 14.44 -6.81 24.89
C GLY A 115 15.01 -8.22 24.67
N THR A 116 14.18 -9.20 24.29
CA THR A 116 14.65 -10.54 23.89
C THR A 116 15.02 -10.53 22.40
N LYS A 117 16.08 -9.80 22.05
CA LYS A 117 16.52 -9.63 20.66
C LYS A 117 17.11 -10.92 20.07
N PHE A 118 17.16 -10.99 18.74
CA PHE A 118 17.86 -12.05 18.02
C PHE A 118 19.37 -12.02 18.30
N LEU A 119 20.02 -13.19 18.37
CA LEU A 119 21.46 -13.31 18.62
C LEU A 119 22.18 -14.04 17.47
N ASN A 120 21.78 -15.27 17.16
CA ASN A 120 22.37 -16.05 16.07
C ASN A 120 21.37 -17.07 15.51
N ASN A 121 21.62 -17.48 14.27
CA ASN A 121 20.93 -18.61 13.66
C ASN A 121 21.46 -19.92 14.26
N GLY A 122 20.59 -20.91 14.42
CA GLY A 122 20.89 -22.17 15.08
C GLY A 122 20.68 -22.15 16.59
N THR A 123 21.24 -23.16 17.25
CA THR A 123 21.18 -23.30 18.72
C THR A 123 22.08 -22.27 19.41
N CYS A 124 21.74 -21.93 20.66
CA CYS A 124 22.57 -21.01 21.44
C CYS A 124 23.94 -21.63 21.76
N THR A 125 25.00 -20.84 21.60
CA THR A 125 26.38 -21.24 21.94
C THR A 125 26.74 -20.74 23.35
N ALA A 126 27.45 -21.57 24.12
CA ALA A 126 27.91 -21.18 25.46
C ALA A 126 29.04 -20.15 25.35
N GLY A 127 28.72 -18.87 25.51
CA GLY A 127 29.69 -17.75 25.46
C GLY A 127 29.65 -16.92 24.18
N GLY A 128 28.80 -17.26 23.20
CA GLY A 128 28.60 -16.45 22.00
C GLY A 128 27.99 -15.09 22.35
N LYS A 129 28.72 -14.01 22.06
CA LYS A 129 28.25 -12.63 22.31
C LYS A 129 28.38 -11.78 21.06
N PHE A 130 27.25 -11.27 20.60
CA PHE A 130 27.20 -10.21 19.59
C PHE A 130 27.37 -8.85 20.27
N SER A 131 28.16 -7.95 19.69
CA SER A 131 28.27 -6.58 20.19
C SER A 131 28.55 -5.57 19.09
N VAL A 132 27.85 -4.43 19.16
CA VAL A 132 28.07 -3.26 18.32
C VAL A 132 28.67 -2.16 19.19
N SER A 133 29.69 -1.45 18.67
CA SER A 133 30.27 -0.31 19.36
C SER A 133 30.72 0.78 18.39
N LEU A 134 30.72 2.02 18.86
CA LEU A 134 31.25 3.17 18.13
C LEU A 134 32.67 3.46 18.61
N LYS A 135 33.62 3.52 17.67
CA LYS A 135 35.02 3.83 17.95
C LYS A 135 35.41 5.18 17.39
N HIS A 136 36.35 5.84 18.06
CA HIS A 136 36.94 7.11 17.63
C HIS A 136 35.95 8.28 17.54
N GLY A 137 34.77 8.19 18.14
CA GLY A 137 33.83 9.30 18.25
C GLY A 137 34.23 10.31 19.31
N ASN A 138 33.81 11.58 19.15
CA ASN A 138 33.98 12.58 20.21
C ASN A 138 32.88 12.48 21.27
N THR A 139 31.74 11.88 20.93
CA THR A 139 30.59 11.66 21.81
C THR A 139 30.13 10.20 21.75
N ASP A 140 29.32 9.77 22.71
CA ASP A 140 28.79 8.41 22.76
C ASP A 140 27.78 8.10 21.62
N SER A 141 27.35 9.12 20.88
CA SER A 141 26.40 9.02 19.77
C SER A 141 27.04 9.12 18.38
N GLU A 142 28.37 9.20 18.26
CA GLU A 142 29.02 9.27 16.95
C GLU A 142 30.27 8.38 16.90
N GLY A 143 30.68 7.97 15.70
CA GLY A 143 31.96 7.29 15.51
C GLY A 143 31.96 6.33 14.32
N ILE A 144 33.03 5.54 14.24
CA ILE A 144 33.20 4.46 13.26
C ILE A 144 32.58 3.18 13.82
N VAL A 145 31.78 2.49 13.01
CA VAL A 145 31.03 1.30 13.43
C VAL A 145 31.96 0.08 13.49
N GLU A 146 32.03 -0.53 14.67
CA GLU A 146 32.75 -1.78 14.92
C GLU A 146 31.77 -2.86 15.42
N VAL A 147 31.83 -4.04 14.80
CA VAL A 147 30.94 -5.18 15.10
C VAL A 147 31.76 -6.40 15.48
N LYS A 148 31.37 -7.05 16.57
CA LYS A 148 31.84 -8.38 16.97
C LYS A 148 30.73 -9.40 16.72
N LEU A 149 30.96 -10.31 15.77
CA LEU A 149 30.04 -11.41 15.45
C LEU A 149 30.10 -12.50 16.52
N VAL A 150 29.04 -13.31 16.63
CA VAL A 150 28.92 -14.38 17.64
C VAL A 150 30.01 -15.46 17.47
N ASP A 151 30.30 -15.83 16.22
CA ASP A 151 31.25 -16.90 15.89
C ASP A 151 32.69 -16.41 15.69
N GLN A 152 32.96 -15.12 15.98
CA GLN A 152 34.29 -14.53 15.79
C GLN A 152 34.77 -13.81 17.05
N ASP A 153 36.01 -14.09 17.45
CA ASP A 153 36.63 -13.42 18.59
C ASP A 153 37.06 -11.99 18.29
N LYS A 154 37.35 -11.69 17.02
CA LYS A 154 37.85 -10.39 16.57
C LYS A 154 36.71 -9.47 16.14
N ALA A 155 36.71 -8.26 16.67
CA ALA A 155 35.83 -7.19 16.20
C ALA A 155 36.36 -6.61 14.88
N MET A 156 35.46 -6.29 13.96
CA MET A 156 35.79 -5.76 12.63
C MET A 156 34.98 -4.51 12.33
N PHE A 157 35.55 -3.63 11.51
CA PHE A 157 34.88 -2.43 11.04
C PHE A 157 33.92 -2.73 9.89
N VAL A 158 32.91 -1.89 9.72
CA VAL A 158 31.93 -1.99 8.63
C VAL A 158 32.37 -1.18 7.41
N CYS A 159 32.11 -1.69 6.21
CA CYS A 159 32.42 -1.03 4.96
C CYS A 159 31.45 0.13 4.67
N LYS A 160 31.96 1.29 4.24
CA LYS A 160 31.19 2.47 3.85
C LYS A 160 30.41 2.29 2.55
N SER A 161 30.95 1.51 1.61
CA SER A 161 30.35 1.31 0.29
C SER A 161 28.97 0.66 0.32
N SER A 162 28.67 -0.10 1.38
CA SER A 162 27.39 -0.78 1.58
C SER A 162 26.52 -0.14 2.66
N TRP A 163 26.98 0.96 3.24
CA TRP A 163 26.33 1.56 4.41
C TRP A 163 25.26 2.56 3.97
N SER A 164 24.00 2.30 4.36
CA SER A 164 22.86 3.17 4.10
C SER A 164 22.10 3.51 5.38
N MET A 165 21.05 4.32 5.26
CA MET A 165 20.16 4.60 6.40
C MET A 165 19.44 3.36 6.95
N ARG A 166 19.30 2.29 6.15
CA ARG A 166 18.71 1.02 6.62
C ARG A 166 19.56 0.41 7.72
N GLU A 167 20.85 0.22 7.47
CA GLU A 167 21.78 -0.35 8.44
C GLU A 167 22.04 0.63 9.59
N ALA A 168 22.15 1.93 9.30
CA ALA A 168 22.42 2.96 10.31
C ALA A 168 21.32 3.08 11.36
N ASN A 169 20.04 3.05 10.96
CA ASN A 169 18.91 3.08 11.88
C ASN A 169 18.92 1.87 12.82
N VAL A 170 19.16 0.66 12.29
CA VAL A 170 19.23 -0.58 13.07
C VAL A 170 20.44 -0.57 14.02
N ALA A 171 21.59 -0.05 13.58
CA ALA A 171 22.79 0.09 14.41
C ALA A 171 22.54 0.99 15.62
N CYS A 172 21.96 2.17 15.39
CA CYS A 172 21.64 3.11 16.46
C CYS A 172 20.56 2.55 17.41
N LEU A 173 19.58 1.81 16.89
CA LEU A 173 18.59 1.11 17.71
C LEU A 173 19.24 0.04 18.60
N ASP A 174 20.26 -0.67 18.11
CA ASP A 174 21.01 -1.64 18.90
C ASP A 174 21.88 -0.99 19.98
N LEU A 175 22.42 0.20 19.70
CA LEU A 175 23.16 1.04 20.65
C LEU A 175 22.27 1.76 21.68
N GLY A 176 20.94 1.63 21.58
CA GLY A 176 19.97 2.19 22.53
C GLY A 176 19.27 3.48 22.08
N PHE A 177 19.60 4.02 20.90
CA PHE A 177 18.99 5.23 20.35
C PHE A 177 17.70 4.88 19.59
N GLN A 178 16.55 5.01 20.27
CA GLN A 178 15.24 4.60 19.73
C GLN A 178 14.79 5.39 18.48
N GLN A 179 15.35 6.57 18.24
CA GLN A 179 15.03 7.42 17.08
C GLN A 179 15.88 7.11 15.83
N GLY A 180 16.79 6.13 15.92
CA GLY A 180 17.66 5.72 14.83
C GLY A 180 18.83 6.68 14.58
N ALA A 181 19.34 6.66 13.35
CA ALA A 181 20.45 7.48 12.91
C ALA A 181 19.99 8.87 12.43
N ASP A 182 20.91 9.82 12.50
CA ASP A 182 20.79 11.15 11.91
C ASP A 182 21.11 11.08 10.41
N SER A 183 20.22 11.63 9.58
CA SER A 183 20.35 11.60 8.11
C SER A 183 21.23 12.72 7.54
N GLU A 184 21.47 13.78 8.31
CA GLU A 184 22.16 15.01 7.84
C GLU A 184 23.61 15.08 8.33
N ARG A 185 23.85 14.69 9.58
CA ARG A 185 25.17 14.77 10.20
C ARG A 185 26.03 13.60 9.77
N LYS A 186 27.26 13.92 9.39
CA LYS A 186 28.30 12.93 9.08
C LYS A 186 29.47 13.12 10.02
N PHE A 187 30.00 12.01 10.52
CA PHE A 187 31.16 12.05 11.37
C PHE A 187 32.42 12.08 10.50
N LYS A 188 33.20 13.15 10.59
CA LYS A 188 34.49 13.27 9.89
C LYS A 188 35.61 13.06 10.87
N LEU A 189 36.35 11.97 10.69
CA LEU A 189 37.54 11.67 11.47
C LEU A 189 38.73 12.46 10.90
N SER A 190 39.41 13.24 11.74
CA SER A 190 40.45 14.19 11.27
C SER A 190 41.80 13.54 11.00
N HIS A 191 42.26 12.56 11.79
CA HIS A 191 43.53 11.85 11.52
C HIS A 191 43.59 10.47 12.19
N LEU A 192 43.60 9.38 11.41
CA LEU A 192 43.93 8.03 11.89
C LEU A 192 44.45 7.14 10.76
N SER A 193 45.53 6.39 11.04
CA SER A 193 46.09 5.37 10.16
C SER A 193 45.54 3.99 10.51
N ILE A 194 44.26 3.75 10.20
CA ILE A 194 43.64 2.43 10.42
C ILE A 194 44.18 1.45 9.39
N LYS A 195 45.09 0.56 9.81
CA LYS A 195 45.66 -0.51 8.97
C LYS A 195 44.76 -1.76 8.96
N SER A 196 43.46 -1.60 8.69
CA SER A 196 42.57 -2.74 8.47
C SER A 196 42.31 -2.90 6.97
N THR A 197 42.74 -4.03 6.40
CA THR A 197 42.52 -4.39 4.99
C THR A 197 41.21 -5.17 4.77
N GLU A 198 40.45 -5.39 5.85
CA GLU A 198 39.23 -6.17 5.86
C GLU A 198 38.13 -5.38 6.57
N CYS A 199 36.93 -5.41 6.00
CA CYS A 199 35.72 -4.86 6.58
C CYS A 199 34.52 -5.79 6.36
N LEU A 200 33.48 -5.56 7.15
CA LEU A 200 32.19 -6.23 7.06
C LEU A 200 31.25 -5.47 6.15
N HIS A 201 30.78 -6.12 5.10
CA HIS A 201 29.68 -5.62 4.30
C HIS A 201 28.37 -6.06 4.95
N VAL A 202 27.56 -5.08 5.35
CA VAL A 202 26.30 -5.29 6.08
C VAL A 202 25.14 -4.92 5.18
N HIS A 203 24.10 -5.75 5.17
CA HIS A 203 22.86 -5.47 4.46
C HIS A 203 21.66 -5.76 5.35
N CYS A 204 20.87 -4.72 5.61
CA CYS A 204 19.62 -4.76 6.37
C CYS A 204 18.44 -4.28 5.50
N ARG A 205 17.22 -4.66 5.88
CA ARG A 205 15.96 -4.11 5.36
C ARG A 205 15.61 -2.76 5.99
N GLY A 206 15.99 -2.54 7.24
CA GLY A 206 15.79 -1.29 7.99
C GLY A 206 14.64 -1.32 9.01
N LEU A 207 14.09 -2.48 9.34
CA LEU A 207 13.07 -2.69 10.39
C LEU A 207 13.50 -3.71 11.45
N GLU A 208 14.72 -4.22 11.33
CA GLU A 208 15.35 -5.11 12.30
C GLU A 208 15.56 -4.38 13.63
N THR A 209 15.62 -5.17 14.71
CA THR A 209 15.78 -4.66 16.09
C THR A 209 17.22 -4.71 16.58
N SER A 210 18.06 -5.52 15.92
CA SER A 210 19.50 -5.61 16.13
C SER A 210 20.20 -5.89 14.80
N LEU A 211 21.45 -5.42 14.67
CA LEU A 211 22.28 -5.76 13.52
C LEU A 211 22.54 -7.26 13.40
N ALA A 212 22.38 -8.04 14.47
CA ALA A 212 22.52 -9.50 14.43
C ALA A 212 21.55 -10.19 13.45
N GLU A 213 20.43 -9.54 13.09
CA GLU A 213 19.46 -10.05 12.12
C GLU A 213 19.89 -9.82 10.66
N CYS A 214 20.81 -8.88 10.44
CA CYS A 214 21.25 -8.48 9.11
C CYS A 214 22.29 -9.44 8.53
N THR A 215 22.46 -9.42 7.22
CA THR A 215 23.45 -10.27 6.54
C THR A 215 24.82 -9.61 6.58
N PHE A 216 25.82 -10.36 7.05
CA PHE A 216 27.23 -10.00 7.03
C PHE A 216 28.02 -10.83 6.01
N THR A 217 28.75 -10.14 5.13
CA THR A 217 29.76 -10.75 4.27
C THR A 217 31.12 -10.10 4.48
N LYS A 218 32.19 -10.89 4.31
CA LYS A 218 33.55 -10.38 4.43
C LYS A 218 34.02 -9.81 3.10
N ARG A 219 34.59 -8.60 3.11
CA ARG A 219 35.21 -8.00 1.92
C ARG A 219 36.57 -7.38 2.25
N ARG A 220 37.49 -7.44 1.29
CA ARG A 220 38.78 -6.74 1.37
C ARG A 220 38.61 -5.30 0.92
N THR A 221 39.16 -4.36 1.67
CA THR A 221 39.25 -2.93 1.30
C THR A 221 40.66 -2.57 0.91
N MET A 222 40.77 -1.61 -0.02
CA MET A 222 42.05 -1.07 -0.46
C MET A 222 42.49 0.12 0.40
N ASP A 223 41.56 0.80 1.12
CA ASP A 223 41.85 2.01 1.90
C ASP A 223 40.98 2.16 3.17
N TYR A 224 41.44 2.97 4.14
CA TYR A 224 40.78 3.24 5.43
C TYR A 224 39.62 4.24 5.32
N GLN A 225 39.54 5.01 4.23
CA GLN A 225 38.44 5.95 3.97
C GLN A 225 37.12 5.24 3.66
N ASP A 226 37.18 3.93 3.44
CA ASP A 226 36.05 3.07 3.13
C ASP A 226 35.39 2.46 4.38
N LEU A 227 35.58 3.04 5.57
CA LEU A 227 34.91 2.60 6.80
C LEU A 227 33.64 3.40 7.09
N ALA A 228 32.61 2.70 7.57
CA ALA A 228 31.30 3.27 7.84
C ALA A 228 31.32 4.12 9.12
N ASP A 229 30.89 5.37 8.97
CA ASP A 229 30.63 6.30 10.05
C ASP A 229 29.12 6.40 10.33
N VAL A 230 28.76 6.65 11.59
CA VAL A 230 27.36 6.90 11.99
C VAL A 230 27.29 7.98 13.06
N VAL A 231 26.23 8.78 13.00
CA VAL A 231 25.80 9.68 14.06
C VAL A 231 24.39 9.27 14.43
N CYS A 232 24.18 8.85 15.67
CA CYS A 232 22.87 8.53 16.20
C CYS A 232 22.13 9.79 16.62
N TYR A 233 20.84 9.83 16.32
CA TYR A 233 20.03 11.03 16.52
C TYR A 233 19.85 11.35 18.00
N THR A 234 20.04 12.62 18.38
CA THR A 234 19.80 13.11 19.75
C THR A 234 19.00 14.43 19.73
N GLN A 235 17.94 14.51 20.53
CA GLN A 235 16.99 15.66 20.50
C GLN A 235 17.62 17.03 20.81
N LYS A 236 18.78 17.07 21.46
CA LYS A 236 19.46 18.33 21.80
C LYS A 236 20.11 19.02 20.60
N ALA A 237 20.21 18.30 19.48
CA ALA A 237 21.06 18.70 18.38
C ALA A 237 20.31 19.52 17.30
N ASP A 238 19.01 19.27 17.07
CA ASP A 238 18.29 19.86 15.93
C ASP A 238 17.07 20.68 16.37
N SER A 239 17.10 21.98 16.03
CA SER A 239 15.94 22.86 16.10
C SER A 239 15.12 22.76 14.80
N PRO A 240 13.77 22.72 14.87
CA PRO A 240 12.93 22.65 13.67
C PRO A 240 13.19 23.85 12.75
N THR A 241 13.59 23.57 11.52
CA THR A 241 13.71 24.56 10.44
C THR A 241 12.45 24.53 9.57
N ASN A 242 12.22 25.59 8.78
CA ASN A 242 11.06 25.65 7.86
C ASN A 242 11.06 24.52 6.80
N ASP A 243 12.20 23.87 6.57
CA ASP A 243 12.38 22.79 5.58
C ASP A 243 12.55 21.41 6.23
N SER A 244 12.08 21.25 7.47
CA SER A 244 12.16 19.99 8.22
C SER A 244 10.86 19.18 8.13
N PHE A 245 11.00 17.87 7.94
CA PHE A 245 9.96 16.88 8.06
C PHE A 245 10.06 16.18 9.42
N GLN A 246 8.94 16.07 10.14
CA GLN A 246 8.89 15.40 11.44
C GLN A 246 8.38 13.96 11.29
N CYS A 247 9.22 13.00 11.63
CA CYS A 247 8.88 11.59 11.75
C CYS A 247 7.91 11.34 12.92
N VAL A 248 7.18 10.21 12.92
CA VAL A 248 6.26 9.86 14.00
C VAL A 248 6.99 9.60 15.33
N ASN A 249 8.18 9.00 15.28
CA ASN A 249 9.08 8.85 16.44
C ASN A 249 9.71 10.16 16.95
N GLY A 250 9.38 11.30 16.35
CA GLY A 250 9.84 12.63 16.76
C GLY A 250 11.21 13.04 16.22
N LYS A 251 11.84 12.25 15.35
CA LYS A 251 13.05 12.65 14.61
C LYS A 251 12.70 13.70 13.56
N TYR A 252 13.59 14.67 13.35
CA TYR A 252 13.51 15.63 12.26
C TYR A 252 14.49 15.25 11.17
N ILE A 253 14.04 15.27 9.92
CA ILE A 253 14.85 15.04 8.72
C ILE A 253 14.60 16.16 7.70
N SER A 254 15.47 16.32 6.70
CA SER A 254 15.22 17.26 5.60
C SER A 254 13.94 16.88 4.84
N GLN A 255 13.15 17.87 4.44
CA GLN A 255 11.97 17.66 3.58
C GLN A 255 12.31 16.95 2.25
N THR A 256 13.57 17.02 1.79
CA THR A 256 14.04 16.33 0.59
C THR A 256 14.22 14.82 0.77
N LYS A 257 14.27 14.36 2.02
CA LYS A 257 14.36 12.94 2.38
C LYS A 257 13.02 12.25 2.49
N ALA A 258 11.93 13.00 2.61
CA ALA A 258 10.61 12.40 2.58
C ALA A 258 10.27 11.91 1.16
N CYS A 259 9.65 10.73 1.08
CA CYS A 259 9.16 10.10 -0.14
C CYS A 259 10.28 9.74 -1.13
N ASP A 260 11.50 9.42 -0.68
CA ASP A 260 12.61 9.08 -1.57
C ASP A 260 12.82 7.56 -1.78
N GLY A 261 11.97 6.73 -1.14
CA GLY A 261 12.02 5.28 -1.11
C GLY A 261 12.93 4.71 -0.02
N ILE A 262 13.53 5.54 0.83
CA ILE A 262 14.42 5.14 1.92
C ILE A 262 13.72 5.42 3.24
N ASN A 263 13.81 4.47 4.18
CA ASN A 263 13.32 4.67 5.53
C ASN A 263 14.36 5.47 6.34
N ASP A 264 14.43 6.79 6.13
CA ASP A 264 15.29 7.68 6.90
C ASP A 264 14.76 7.80 8.34
N CYS A 265 13.44 7.81 8.55
CA CYS A 265 12.84 7.90 9.89
C CYS A 265 13.14 6.71 10.81
N GLY A 266 13.31 5.50 10.26
CA GLY A 266 13.47 4.24 10.98
C GLY A 266 12.15 3.50 11.25
N ASP A 267 11.02 4.19 11.23
CA ASP A 267 9.67 3.64 11.43
C ASP A 267 8.77 3.74 10.18
N GLN A 268 9.34 4.10 9.02
CA GLN A 268 8.71 4.36 7.72
C GLN A 268 7.79 5.60 7.64
N SER A 269 7.80 6.50 8.62
CA SER A 269 6.89 7.66 8.62
C SER A 269 6.99 8.57 7.39
N ASP A 270 8.20 8.68 6.83
CA ASP A 270 8.58 9.48 5.67
C ASP A 270 8.09 8.93 4.32
N GLU A 271 7.74 7.64 4.26
CA GLU A 271 7.48 6.94 3.00
C GLU A 271 6.00 6.53 2.79
N LEU A 272 5.12 6.79 3.77
CA LEU A 272 3.74 6.25 3.79
C LEU A 272 2.63 7.24 3.38
N CYS A 273 2.98 8.49 3.10
CA CYS A 273 2.04 9.57 2.79
C CYS A 273 2.45 10.35 1.53
N CYS A 274 2.80 9.64 0.46
CA CYS A 274 3.46 10.20 -0.71
C CYS A 274 2.53 10.26 -1.93
N LYS A 275 2.32 11.46 -2.48
CA LYS A 275 1.60 11.65 -3.75
C LYS A 275 2.45 11.27 -4.97
N ALA A 276 3.77 11.40 -4.82
CA ALA A 276 4.77 11.03 -5.81
C ALA A 276 6.11 10.82 -5.10
N CYS A 277 6.93 9.91 -5.62
CA CYS A 277 8.24 9.62 -5.05
C CYS A 277 9.36 10.51 -5.63
N HIS A 278 10.44 10.66 -4.87
CA HIS A 278 11.67 11.35 -5.23
C HIS A 278 12.74 10.38 -5.73
N GLY A 279 13.55 10.83 -6.70
CA GLY A 279 14.62 10.02 -7.25
C GLY A 279 14.10 8.89 -8.17
N ARG A 280 14.61 7.67 -7.96
CA ARG A 280 14.29 6.49 -8.78
C ARG A 280 13.34 5.51 -8.09
N SER A 281 12.86 5.81 -6.89
CA SER A 281 11.96 4.95 -6.13
C SER A 281 10.63 4.71 -6.83
N PHE A 282 9.95 3.62 -6.45
CA PHE A 282 8.68 3.23 -7.02
C PHE A 282 7.53 3.75 -6.16
N HIS A 283 6.52 4.34 -6.82
CA HIS A 283 5.31 4.84 -6.18
C HIS A 283 4.21 3.79 -6.30
N CYS A 284 3.82 3.21 -5.16
CA CYS A 284 2.65 2.36 -5.08
C CYS A 284 1.39 3.19 -5.25
N LYS A 285 0.34 2.62 -5.84
CA LYS A 285 -1.00 3.23 -5.84
C LYS A 285 -1.53 3.57 -4.45
N SER A 286 -1.07 2.88 -3.40
CA SER A 286 -1.47 3.17 -2.00
C SER A 286 -0.82 4.42 -1.39
N ASP A 287 -0.20 5.30 -2.19
CA ASP A 287 0.56 6.48 -1.77
C ASP A 287 1.74 6.15 -0.87
N VAL A 288 2.46 5.08 -1.22
CA VAL A 288 3.66 4.59 -0.52
C VAL A 288 4.84 4.58 -1.47
N CYS A 289 6.00 5.02 -1.00
CA CYS A 289 7.25 4.95 -1.76
C CYS A 289 8.09 3.77 -1.30
N ILE A 290 8.58 2.97 -2.25
CA ILE A 290 9.46 1.83 -1.97
C ILE A 290 10.74 1.92 -2.81
N PRO A 291 11.85 1.30 -2.35
CA PRO A 291 13.07 1.25 -3.13
C PRO A 291 12.86 0.59 -4.50
N SER A 292 13.54 1.06 -5.54
CA SER A 292 13.37 0.54 -6.91
C SER A 292 13.71 -0.95 -7.02
N GLN A 293 14.66 -1.43 -6.21
CA GLN A 293 15.07 -2.84 -6.18
C GLN A 293 14.02 -3.78 -5.57
N TYR A 294 12.94 -3.24 -4.99
CA TYR A 294 11.84 -4.04 -4.46
C TYR A 294 10.79 -4.38 -5.52
N ARG A 295 10.86 -3.74 -6.69
CA ARG A 295 10.02 -4.11 -7.82
C ARG A 295 10.47 -5.43 -8.43
N CYS A 296 9.54 -6.35 -8.64
CA CYS A 296 9.78 -7.68 -9.23
C CYS A 296 10.78 -8.54 -8.42
N ASN A 297 10.78 -8.42 -7.09
CA ASN A 297 11.68 -9.16 -6.21
C ASN A 297 11.07 -10.47 -5.66
N GLY A 298 9.80 -10.76 -5.99
CA GLY A 298 9.05 -11.93 -5.53
C GLY A 298 8.34 -11.77 -4.19
N GLU A 299 8.48 -10.62 -3.52
CA GLU A 299 7.72 -10.21 -2.34
C GLU A 299 6.77 -9.07 -2.72
N VAL A 300 5.51 -9.16 -2.31
CA VAL A 300 4.57 -8.04 -2.50
C VAL A 300 4.77 -7.03 -1.37
N ASP A 301 5.31 -5.87 -1.70
CA ASP A 301 5.59 -4.77 -0.78
C ASP A 301 4.46 -3.73 -0.76
N CYS A 302 3.89 -3.38 -1.93
CA CYS A 302 2.72 -2.51 -2.02
C CYS A 302 1.44 -3.26 -1.64
N ILE A 303 0.54 -2.69 -0.83
CA ILE A 303 -0.75 -3.34 -0.49
C ILE A 303 -1.65 -3.59 -1.71
N THR A 304 -1.43 -2.84 -2.79
CA THR A 304 -2.08 -2.95 -4.08
C THR A 304 -1.47 -4.02 -4.99
N GLY A 305 -0.27 -4.49 -4.68
CA GLY A 305 0.45 -5.55 -5.40
C GLY A 305 0.93 -5.18 -6.80
N ASP A 306 1.02 -3.89 -7.11
CA ASP A 306 1.42 -3.33 -8.40
C ASP A 306 2.94 -3.40 -8.66
N ASP A 307 3.74 -3.62 -7.63
CA ASP A 307 5.19 -3.82 -7.69
C ASP A 307 5.60 -5.17 -8.29
N GLU A 308 4.75 -6.20 -8.19
CA GLU A 308 5.03 -7.58 -8.61
C GLU A 308 4.29 -8.03 -9.88
N VAL A 309 3.63 -7.09 -10.59
CA VAL A 309 2.92 -7.38 -11.85
C VAL A 309 3.68 -6.86 -13.08
N GLY A 310 3.48 -7.53 -14.22
CA GLY A 310 4.13 -7.14 -15.47
C GLY A 310 5.64 -7.39 -15.50
N CYS A 311 6.14 -8.27 -14.63
CA CYS A 311 7.53 -8.69 -14.54
C CYS A 311 7.92 -9.71 -15.63
N GLU A 312 7.54 -9.45 -16.90
CA GLU A 312 7.87 -10.36 -18.03
C GLU A 312 9.37 -10.35 -18.39
N ALA A 313 10.17 -9.50 -17.76
CA ALA A 313 11.63 -9.42 -17.94
C ALA A 313 12.46 -9.87 -16.70
N ALA A 314 11.84 -10.24 -15.59
CA ALA A 314 12.56 -10.62 -14.35
C ALA A 314 12.63 -12.16 -14.14
N ARG A 315 11.88 -12.94 -14.91
CA ARG A 315 12.00 -14.41 -14.92
C ARG A 315 12.98 -14.87 -16.00
N HIS A 316 14.25 -14.54 -15.82
CA HIS A 316 15.44 -15.30 -16.26
C HIS A 316 16.67 -14.48 -15.81
N PRO A 317 17.50 -15.04 -14.92
CA PRO A 317 18.60 -15.82 -15.45
C PRO A 317 18.38 -17.30 -15.10
N THR A 318 17.94 -18.07 -16.09
CA THR A 318 18.50 -19.42 -16.16
C THR A 318 20.00 -19.23 -16.32
N ILE A 319 20.73 -19.97 -15.51
CA ILE A 319 22.15 -20.25 -15.65
C ILE A 319 22.44 -20.55 -17.13
N GLN A 320 22.96 -19.56 -17.86
CA GLN A 320 23.71 -19.74 -19.10
C GLN A 320 24.44 -18.44 -19.46
N GLY A 321 25.73 -18.41 -19.13
CA GLY A 321 26.74 -17.71 -19.91
C GLY A 321 26.85 -16.19 -19.79
N PHE A 322 27.31 -15.68 -18.63
CA PHE A 322 28.27 -14.58 -18.63
C PHE A 322 29.62 -15.13 -18.17
N ALA A 323 30.44 -15.52 -19.15
CA ALA A 323 31.87 -15.65 -18.93
C ALA A 323 32.44 -14.23 -18.71
N SER A 324 33.25 -14.09 -17.65
CA SER A 324 34.08 -12.94 -17.28
C SER A 324 33.39 -11.71 -16.64
N VAL A 325 32.87 -11.90 -15.42
CA VAL A 325 33.09 -10.93 -14.33
C VAL A 325 33.59 -11.75 -13.15
N ALA A 326 34.74 -11.35 -12.59
CA ALA A 326 35.43 -12.09 -11.54
C ALA A 326 34.47 -12.47 -10.41
N GLN A 327 34.37 -13.77 -10.11
CA GLN A 327 33.88 -14.25 -8.81
C GLN A 327 34.82 -13.66 -7.74
N GLU A 328 34.41 -12.55 -7.13
CA GLU A 328 34.83 -12.28 -5.76
C GLU A 328 34.12 -13.32 -4.89
N GLU A 329 34.87 -14.31 -4.39
CA GLU A 329 34.43 -15.20 -3.32
C GLU A 329 34.05 -14.34 -2.11
N THR A 330 32.77 -14.00 -2.00
CA THR A 330 32.21 -13.30 -0.84
C THR A 330 31.87 -14.35 0.21
N GLU A 331 32.69 -14.41 1.25
CA GLU A 331 32.47 -15.31 2.39
C GLU A 331 31.26 -14.81 3.19
N ILE A 332 30.16 -15.58 3.18
CA ILE A 332 28.94 -15.29 3.94
C ILE A 332 29.16 -15.72 5.39
N LEU A 333 29.08 -14.77 6.32
CA LEU A 333 29.42 -15.00 7.74
C LEU A 333 28.19 -15.29 8.62
N THR A 334 27.00 -14.89 8.17
CA THR A 334 25.74 -15.02 8.93
C THR A 334 24.61 -15.39 7.97
N ALA A 335 23.58 -16.05 8.49
CA ALA A 335 22.39 -16.37 7.70
C ALA A 335 21.56 -15.10 7.45
N ASP A 336 20.96 -15.01 6.26
CA ASP A 336 20.06 -13.91 5.91
C ASP A 336 18.66 -14.13 6.52
N MET A 337 18.40 -13.47 7.64
CA MET A 337 17.11 -13.57 8.33
C MET A 337 15.98 -12.81 7.60
N ASP A 338 16.29 -11.90 6.68
CA ASP A 338 15.27 -11.30 5.79
C ASP A 338 14.78 -12.33 4.76
N ALA A 339 15.65 -13.20 4.26
CA ALA A 339 15.25 -14.33 3.43
C ALA A 339 14.32 -15.31 4.18
N GLU A 340 14.64 -15.65 5.43
CA GLU A 340 13.78 -16.48 6.29
C GLU A 340 12.43 -15.80 6.54
N ARG A 341 12.41 -14.48 6.80
CA ARG A 341 11.17 -13.70 6.93
C ARG A 341 10.29 -13.77 5.68
N ARG A 342 10.87 -13.61 4.48
CA ARG A 342 10.16 -13.75 3.20
C ARG A 342 9.60 -15.15 3.01
N TRP A 343 10.37 -16.18 3.37
CA TRP A 343 9.90 -17.55 3.34
C TRP A 343 8.71 -17.78 4.29
N ILE A 344 8.77 -17.28 5.53
CA ILE A 344 7.64 -17.36 6.48
C ILE A 344 6.39 -16.65 5.93
N LYS A 345 6.53 -15.49 5.26
CA LYS A 345 5.39 -14.83 4.58
C LYS A 345 4.73 -15.75 3.56
N SER A 346 5.50 -16.54 2.81
CA SER A 346 4.98 -17.47 1.80
C SER A 346 4.15 -18.62 2.40
N LEU A 347 4.40 -18.99 3.66
CA LEU A 347 3.68 -20.03 4.39
C LEU A 347 2.36 -19.55 5.00
N LEU A 348 2.09 -18.24 5.00
CA LEU A 348 0.86 -17.71 5.55
C LEU A 348 -0.34 -18.18 4.72
N PRO A 349 -1.44 -18.58 5.37
CA PRO A 349 -2.62 -19.06 4.66
C PRO A 349 -3.21 -17.93 3.81
N LYS A 350 -3.34 -18.17 2.50
CA LYS A 350 -4.00 -17.24 1.58
C LYS A 350 -5.51 -17.48 1.64
N LEU A 351 -6.28 -16.42 1.84
CA LEU A 351 -7.73 -16.48 1.77
C LEU A 351 -8.16 -16.69 0.31
N SER A 352 -9.08 -17.63 0.08
CA SER A 352 -9.66 -17.88 -1.24
C SER A 352 -10.89 -17.01 -1.46
N CYS A 353 -10.70 -15.81 -2.02
CA CYS A 353 -11.77 -14.88 -2.37
C CYS A 353 -11.42 -14.14 -3.68
N GLY A 354 -12.44 -13.64 -4.39
CA GLY A 354 -12.27 -12.71 -5.53
C GLY A 354 -11.64 -13.31 -6.79
N VAL A 355 -11.29 -14.59 -6.82
CA VAL A 355 -10.63 -15.24 -7.97
C VAL A 355 -11.66 -15.79 -8.95
N LYS A 356 -11.74 -15.23 -10.17
CA LYS A 356 -12.54 -15.81 -11.26
C LYS A 356 -11.77 -16.96 -11.93
N ASN A 357 -12.38 -18.14 -12.08
CA ASN A 357 -11.89 -19.12 -13.04
C ASN A 357 -12.06 -18.55 -14.45
N ARG A 358 -10.95 -18.30 -15.17
CA ARG A 358 -10.95 -17.71 -16.51
C ARG A 358 -11.64 -18.64 -17.52
N MET A 359 -12.95 -18.50 -17.69
CA MET A 359 -13.58 -18.87 -18.96
C MET A 359 -13.44 -17.69 -19.91
N HIS A 360 -12.50 -17.81 -20.86
CA HIS A 360 -12.23 -16.82 -21.89
C HIS A 360 -13.47 -16.61 -22.77
N VAL A 361 -14.20 -15.51 -22.56
CA VAL A 361 -15.23 -15.05 -23.49
C VAL A 361 -14.84 -13.67 -23.99
N ARG A 362 -14.10 -13.63 -25.11
CA ARG A 362 -13.84 -12.38 -25.86
C ARG A 362 -15.16 -11.84 -26.40
N ARG A 363 -15.52 -10.59 -26.10
CA ARG A 363 -16.66 -9.90 -26.76
C ARG A 363 -16.40 -8.44 -27.09
N LYS A 364 -17.01 -8.00 -28.21
CA LYS A 364 -17.01 -6.66 -28.79
C LYS A 364 -17.98 -5.72 -28.05
N ARG A 365 -17.67 -4.42 -28.10
CA ARG A 365 -18.23 -3.28 -27.34
C ARG A 365 -19.53 -2.74 -27.98
N ILE A 366 -20.64 -2.67 -27.23
CA ILE A 366 -21.87 -1.92 -27.58
C ILE A 366 -22.51 -1.36 -26.28
N VAL A 367 -23.19 -0.21 -26.36
CA VAL A 367 -23.49 0.76 -25.29
C VAL A 367 -24.76 0.43 -24.47
N GLY A 368 -24.74 0.69 -23.15
CA GLY A 368 -25.91 0.66 -22.24
C GLY A 368 -26.11 -0.65 -21.46
N GLY A 369 -25.21 -0.96 -20.51
CA GLY A 369 -25.27 -2.15 -19.63
C GLY A 369 -25.15 -3.48 -20.37
N LYS A 370 -24.09 -4.27 -20.10
CA LYS A 370 -23.92 -5.59 -20.74
C LYS A 370 -24.81 -6.61 -20.01
N PRO A 371 -25.56 -7.48 -20.71
CA PRO A 371 -26.22 -8.60 -20.06
C PRO A 371 -25.14 -9.54 -19.48
N ALA A 372 -25.26 -9.89 -18.20
CA ALA A 372 -24.37 -10.84 -17.56
C ALA A 372 -24.67 -12.28 -18.00
N GLN A 373 -23.66 -13.13 -18.02
CA GLN A 373 -23.79 -14.57 -18.17
C GLN A 373 -23.65 -15.28 -16.83
N LEU A 374 -24.13 -16.53 -16.76
CA LEU A 374 -23.97 -17.35 -15.57
C LEU A 374 -22.48 -17.54 -15.27
N GLY A 375 -22.05 -17.17 -14.07
CA GLY A 375 -20.66 -17.26 -13.63
C GLY A 375 -19.82 -16.00 -13.84
N ASP A 376 -20.33 -14.96 -14.53
CA ASP A 376 -19.60 -13.70 -14.69
C ASP A 376 -19.40 -12.97 -13.34
N PHE A 377 -20.41 -13.04 -12.47
CA PHE A 377 -20.45 -12.42 -11.14
C PHE A 377 -20.91 -13.45 -10.09
N PRO A 378 -20.05 -14.42 -9.72
CA PRO A 378 -20.44 -15.54 -8.85
C PRO A 378 -20.73 -15.11 -7.40
N TRP A 379 -20.32 -13.90 -7.01
CA TRP A 379 -20.62 -13.28 -5.73
C TRP A 379 -21.93 -12.48 -5.72
N GLN A 380 -22.57 -12.24 -6.87
CA GLN A 380 -23.80 -11.44 -6.93
C GLN A 380 -24.96 -12.19 -6.28
N VAL A 381 -25.69 -11.51 -5.40
CA VAL A 381 -26.83 -12.04 -4.66
C VAL A 381 -28.06 -11.17 -4.89
N GLY A 382 -29.21 -11.80 -5.13
CA GLY A 382 -30.51 -11.14 -5.15
C GLY A 382 -31.26 -11.38 -3.85
N ILE A 383 -31.64 -10.32 -3.13
CA ILE A 383 -32.40 -10.42 -1.88
C ILE A 383 -33.88 -10.18 -2.20
N LYS A 384 -34.69 -11.20 -1.98
CA LYS A 384 -36.10 -11.24 -2.35
C LYS A 384 -37.02 -11.19 -1.14
N ASP A 385 -38.04 -10.34 -1.22
CA ASP A 385 -39.17 -10.30 -0.30
C ASP A 385 -40.44 -10.92 -0.96
N ALA A 386 -41.62 -10.69 -0.35
CA ALA A 386 -42.90 -11.18 -0.86
C ALA A 386 -43.30 -10.58 -2.23
N LYS A 387 -42.77 -9.41 -2.59
CA LYS A 387 -43.07 -8.67 -3.84
C LYS A 387 -42.04 -8.96 -4.94
N GLY A 388 -40.86 -9.49 -4.61
CA GLY A 388 -39.81 -9.85 -5.55
C GLY A 388 -38.40 -9.53 -5.03
N ILE A 389 -37.35 -9.74 -5.83
CA ILE A 389 -36.00 -9.20 -5.55
C ILE A 389 -36.14 -7.68 -5.39
N THR A 390 -35.81 -7.22 -4.18
CA THR A 390 -35.95 -5.82 -3.78
C THR A 390 -34.58 -5.15 -3.68
N CYS A 391 -33.53 -5.94 -3.38
CA CYS A 391 -32.19 -5.45 -3.13
C CYS A 391 -31.14 -6.35 -3.79
N GLY A 392 -30.05 -5.72 -4.22
CA GLY A 392 -28.80 -6.42 -4.48
C GLY A 392 -28.08 -6.77 -3.18
N GLY A 393 -27.12 -7.68 -3.28
CA GLY A 393 -26.20 -8.01 -2.21
C GLY A 393 -24.99 -8.74 -2.77
N VAL A 394 -24.02 -8.99 -1.91
CA VAL A 394 -22.77 -9.64 -2.28
C VAL A 394 -22.36 -10.70 -1.27
N TYR A 395 -21.98 -11.86 -1.77
CA TYR A 395 -21.48 -12.96 -0.97
C TYR A 395 -20.00 -12.72 -0.61
N ILE A 396 -19.69 -12.72 0.69
CA ILE A 396 -18.35 -12.40 1.23
C ILE A 396 -17.66 -13.59 1.90
N GLY A 397 -18.32 -14.75 1.98
CA GLY A 397 -17.76 -15.99 2.49
C GLY A 397 -18.53 -16.59 3.66
N GLY A 398 -18.38 -17.90 3.87
CA GLY A 398 -19.10 -18.64 4.91
C GLY A 398 -20.62 -18.50 4.78
N CYS A 399 -21.29 -18.09 5.85
CA CYS A 399 -22.75 -17.89 5.87
C CYS A 399 -23.15 -16.43 5.64
N TRP A 400 -22.30 -15.58 5.07
CA TRP A 400 -22.48 -14.12 5.14
C TRP A 400 -22.69 -13.46 3.78
N VAL A 401 -23.72 -12.61 3.73
CA VAL A 401 -24.04 -11.73 2.61
C VAL A 401 -24.04 -10.30 3.12
N LEU A 402 -23.44 -9.41 2.34
CA LEU A 402 -23.33 -7.98 2.61
C LEU A 402 -24.29 -7.20 1.71
N THR A 403 -24.96 -6.18 2.25
CA THR A 403 -25.93 -5.34 1.52
C THR A 403 -26.12 -3.98 2.22
N ALA A 404 -26.88 -3.07 1.62
CA ALA A 404 -27.17 -1.75 2.19
C ALA A 404 -28.31 -1.81 3.23
N ALA A 405 -28.21 -1.00 4.28
CA ALA A 405 -29.18 -0.94 5.38
C ALA A 405 -30.54 -0.36 4.93
N HIS A 406 -30.53 0.70 4.12
CA HIS A 406 -31.74 1.36 3.63
C HIS A 406 -32.62 0.41 2.81
N CYS A 407 -31.99 -0.55 2.12
CA CYS A 407 -32.69 -1.44 1.23
C CYS A 407 -33.50 -2.50 2.00
N LEU A 408 -32.97 -2.98 3.12
CA LEU A 408 -33.69 -3.90 4.01
C LEU A 408 -34.72 -3.17 4.90
N SER A 409 -34.48 -1.90 5.25
CA SER A 409 -35.38 -1.14 6.13
C SER A 409 -36.78 -0.89 5.54
N ALA A 410 -36.95 -1.07 4.23
CA ALA A 410 -38.20 -0.78 3.53
C ALA A 410 -39.28 -1.87 3.64
N SER A 411 -38.95 -3.12 4.01
CA SER A 411 -39.94 -4.21 4.03
C SER A 411 -40.58 -4.38 5.40
N LYS A 412 -41.92 -4.30 5.46
CA LYS A 412 -42.69 -4.48 6.71
C LYS A 412 -42.64 -5.91 7.28
N THR A 413 -42.34 -6.90 6.44
CA THR A 413 -42.43 -8.33 6.83
C THR A 413 -41.14 -8.91 7.37
N HIS A 414 -39.99 -8.27 7.10
CA HIS A 414 -38.64 -8.74 7.44
C HIS A 414 -38.36 -10.21 7.06
N ARG A 415 -39.12 -10.78 6.12
CA ARG A 415 -38.97 -12.16 5.64
C ARG A 415 -38.32 -12.15 4.27
N TYR A 416 -37.02 -12.41 4.25
CA TYR A 416 -36.21 -12.41 3.03
C TYR A 416 -35.77 -13.81 2.62
N GLN A 417 -35.61 -13.98 1.33
CA GLN A 417 -34.99 -15.13 0.68
C GLN A 417 -33.76 -14.64 -0.06
N ILE A 418 -32.67 -15.39 0.04
CA ILE A 418 -31.40 -15.09 -0.61
C ILE A 418 -31.32 -15.95 -1.85
N TRP A 419 -31.27 -15.32 -3.01
CA TRP A 419 -31.21 -16.00 -4.29
C TRP A 419 -29.82 -15.81 -4.89
N THR A 420 -29.14 -16.91 -5.20
CA THR A 420 -27.83 -16.89 -5.86
C THR A 420 -27.88 -17.55 -7.22
N SER A 421 -26.87 -17.30 -8.06
CA SER A 421 -26.81 -17.79 -9.45
C SER A 421 -28.00 -17.34 -10.33
N VAL A 422 -28.64 -16.23 -9.99
CA VAL A 422 -29.73 -15.65 -10.78
C VAL A 422 -29.14 -14.76 -11.87
N VAL A 423 -29.52 -15.00 -13.12
CA VAL A 423 -29.15 -14.14 -14.27
C VAL A 423 -30.40 -13.57 -14.92
N ASP A 424 -31.41 -14.40 -15.19
CA ASP A 424 -32.70 -13.98 -15.74
C ASP A 424 -33.83 -14.42 -14.79
N TRP A 425 -34.65 -13.45 -14.38
CA TRP A 425 -35.81 -13.67 -13.51
C TRP A 425 -36.99 -14.28 -14.28
N LEU A 426 -37.25 -13.88 -15.52
CA LEU A 426 -38.46 -14.28 -16.27
C LEU A 426 -38.43 -15.75 -16.66
N ARG A 427 -37.24 -16.31 -16.87
CA ARG A 427 -37.02 -17.74 -17.15
C ARG A 427 -35.98 -18.30 -16.18
N PRO A 428 -36.34 -18.44 -14.89
CA PRO A 428 -35.41 -19.00 -13.94
C PRO A 428 -35.17 -20.47 -14.31
N SER A 429 -33.93 -20.82 -14.68
CA SER A 429 -33.52 -22.22 -14.72
C SER A 429 -33.63 -22.76 -13.31
N ARG A 430 -34.78 -23.38 -12.96
CA ARG A 430 -35.08 -23.90 -11.61
C ARG A 430 -34.02 -24.88 -11.08
N LYS A 431 -33.17 -25.44 -11.95
CA LYS A 431 -32.07 -26.33 -11.58
C LYS A 431 -30.79 -25.61 -11.13
N ASP A 432 -30.66 -24.32 -11.43
CA ASP A 432 -29.41 -23.56 -11.22
C ASP A 432 -29.51 -22.48 -10.15
N ILE A 433 -30.72 -22.07 -9.77
CA ILE A 433 -30.94 -21.08 -8.71
C ILE A 433 -30.91 -21.77 -7.35
N LEU A 434 -30.10 -21.23 -6.45
CA LEU A 434 -30.06 -21.65 -5.06
C LEU A 434 -30.80 -20.62 -4.21
N VAL A 435 -31.66 -21.11 -3.32
CA VAL A 435 -32.45 -20.28 -2.42
C VAL A 435 -32.09 -20.62 -0.99
N GLU A 436 -31.49 -19.64 -0.31
CA GLU A 436 -31.15 -19.73 1.10
C GLU A 436 -32.10 -18.88 1.95
N LEU A 437 -32.37 -19.35 3.17
CA LEU A 437 -33.18 -18.62 4.14
C LEU A 437 -32.31 -17.73 5.01
N VAL A 438 -32.88 -16.63 5.51
CA VAL A 438 -32.20 -15.73 6.45
C VAL A 438 -32.31 -16.27 7.88
N ASP A 439 -31.18 -16.29 8.60
CA ASP A 439 -31.08 -16.58 10.05
C ASP A 439 -31.24 -15.27 10.85
N ARG A 440 -30.44 -14.26 10.51
CA ARG A 440 -30.46 -12.93 11.15
C ARG A 440 -30.00 -11.83 10.20
N ILE A 441 -30.48 -10.62 10.47
CA ILE A 441 -30.07 -9.37 9.80
C ILE A 441 -29.47 -8.47 10.87
N ILE A 442 -28.30 -7.90 10.58
CA ILE A 442 -27.57 -7.01 11.48
C ILE A 442 -27.39 -5.68 10.75
N PHE A 443 -27.97 -4.62 11.30
CA PHE A 443 -27.79 -3.25 10.82
C PHE A 443 -26.64 -2.59 11.57
N HIS A 444 -25.94 -1.66 10.94
CA HIS A 444 -24.95 -0.84 11.63
C HIS A 444 -25.61 0.02 12.72
N GLU A 445 -25.02 0.08 13.90
CA GLU A 445 -25.58 0.77 15.08
C GLU A 445 -25.77 2.28 14.83
N ASN A 446 -24.82 2.89 14.11
CA ASN A 446 -24.81 4.30 13.74
C ASN A 446 -25.45 4.61 12.37
N TYR A 447 -26.30 3.72 11.84
CA TYR A 447 -26.98 3.98 10.56
C TYR A 447 -27.95 5.17 10.68
N ASN A 448 -27.83 6.13 9.76
CA ASN A 448 -28.71 7.30 9.72
C ASN A 448 -29.48 7.38 8.39
N ALA A 449 -30.80 7.21 8.44
CA ALA A 449 -31.66 7.23 7.26
C ALA A 449 -31.79 8.61 6.57
N GLY A 450 -31.45 9.71 7.26
CA GLY A 450 -31.48 11.06 6.70
C GLY A 450 -30.22 11.44 5.94
N THR A 451 -29.05 11.02 6.44
CA THR A 451 -27.74 11.33 5.84
C THR A 451 -27.12 10.16 5.08
N TYR A 452 -27.69 8.95 5.16
CA TYR A 452 -27.14 7.71 4.63
C TYR A 452 -25.74 7.34 5.15
N GLN A 453 -25.32 7.94 6.28
CA GLN A 453 -24.10 7.53 6.97
C GLN A 453 -24.26 6.10 7.49
N ASN A 454 -23.20 5.29 7.35
CA ASN A 454 -23.15 3.90 7.77
C ASN A 454 -24.28 3.03 7.19
N ASP A 455 -24.62 3.24 5.92
CA ASP A 455 -25.66 2.48 5.20
C ASP A 455 -25.18 1.06 4.80
N ILE A 456 -24.90 0.25 5.82
CA ILE A 456 -24.36 -1.11 5.70
C ILE A 456 -25.15 -2.08 6.60
N ALA A 457 -25.43 -3.27 6.08
CA ALA A 457 -26.06 -4.36 6.81
C ALA A 457 -25.49 -5.72 6.41
N LEU A 458 -25.44 -6.63 7.38
CA LEU A 458 -25.06 -8.03 7.20
C LEU A 458 -26.27 -8.93 7.30
N ILE A 459 -26.34 -9.90 6.40
CA ILE A 459 -27.31 -10.99 6.44
C ILE A 459 -26.56 -12.29 6.68
N LYS A 460 -26.94 -12.99 7.75
CA LYS A 460 -26.48 -14.35 8.00
C LYS A 460 -27.49 -15.34 7.41
N MET A 461 -27.00 -16.23 6.58
CA MET A 461 -27.77 -17.33 5.99
C MET A 461 -28.02 -18.43 7.02
N LYS A 462 -29.19 -19.06 6.94
CA LYS A 462 -29.54 -20.22 7.75
C LYS A 462 -28.69 -21.41 7.29
N LYS A 463 -28.01 -22.02 8.25
CA LYS A 463 -27.18 -23.19 8.00
C LYS A 463 -28.07 -24.42 7.78
N ASP A 464 -27.73 -25.23 6.77
CA ASP A 464 -28.30 -26.56 6.63
C ASP A 464 -27.80 -27.45 7.78
N GLY A 465 -28.72 -28.09 8.50
CA GLY A 465 -28.46 -28.76 9.78
C GLY A 465 -27.41 -29.88 9.71
N ASN A 466 -27.16 -30.43 8.51
CA ASN A 466 -26.21 -31.52 8.30
C ASN A 466 -24.79 -31.05 7.90
N LYS A 467 -24.56 -29.76 7.61
CA LYS A 467 -23.24 -29.25 7.20
C LYS A 467 -22.55 -28.52 8.34
N LYS A 468 -21.22 -28.67 8.44
CA LYS A 468 -20.39 -27.91 9.40
C LYS A 468 -20.11 -26.48 8.95
N ASP A 469 -20.12 -26.23 7.64
CA ASP A 469 -19.88 -24.91 7.04
C ASP A 469 -20.99 -24.52 6.06
N CYS A 470 -21.27 -23.23 5.93
CA CYS A 470 -22.08 -22.72 4.83
C CYS A 470 -21.15 -22.55 3.63
N GLU A 471 -21.24 -23.48 2.68
CA GLU A 471 -20.60 -23.33 1.38
C GLU A 471 -21.70 -23.22 0.33
N LEU A 472 -21.74 -22.08 -0.35
CA LEU A 472 -22.62 -21.88 -1.49
C LEU A 472 -21.98 -22.52 -2.74
N PRO A 473 -22.57 -23.59 -3.29
CA PRO A 473 -22.04 -24.20 -4.49
C PRO A 473 -22.14 -23.20 -5.66
N ARG A 474 -21.10 -23.14 -6.51
CA ARG A 474 -21.02 -22.25 -7.68
C ARG A 474 -20.98 -20.74 -7.37
N SER A 475 -20.82 -20.36 -6.11
CA SER A 475 -20.54 -18.98 -5.71
C SER A 475 -19.11 -18.85 -5.18
N ILE A 476 -18.44 -17.80 -5.63
CA ILE A 476 -17.09 -17.42 -5.16
C ILE A 476 -17.28 -16.15 -4.34
N PRO A 477 -16.79 -16.08 -3.10
CA PRO A 477 -16.94 -14.89 -2.29
C PRO A 477 -16.09 -13.75 -2.86
N ALA A 478 -16.61 -12.53 -2.86
CA ALA A 478 -15.80 -11.35 -3.14
C ALA A 478 -14.96 -10.99 -1.90
N CYS A 479 -13.74 -10.51 -2.10
CA CYS A 479 -12.88 -10.13 -0.98
C CYS A 479 -13.37 -8.84 -0.30
N VAL A 480 -13.18 -8.74 1.01
CA VAL A 480 -13.45 -7.53 1.77
C VAL A 480 -12.16 -6.70 1.84
N PRO A 481 -12.16 -5.42 1.42
CA PRO A 481 -10.99 -4.57 1.49
C PRO A 481 -10.67 -4.25 2.96
N TRP A 482 -9.41 -4.39 3.39
CA TRP A 482 -8.99 -4.07 4.76
C TRP A 482 -8.38 -2.67 4.90
N SER A 483 -8.18 -1.96 3.79
CA SER A 483 -7.58 -0.63 3.75
C SER A 483 -8.27 0.28 2.74
N PRO A 484 -8.50 1.56 3.07
CA PRO A 484 -9.04 2.55 2.14
C PRO A 484 -8.11 2.87 0.97
N TYR A 485 -6.82 2.56 1.08
CA TYR A 485 -5.81 2.88 0.08
C TYR A 485 -5.60 1.74 -0.94
N LEU A 486 -6.45 0.69 -0.91
CA LEU A 486 -6.40 -0.40 -1.89
C LEU A 486 -6.84 0.03 -3.28
N PHE A 487 -7.71 1.03 -3.38
CA PHE A 487 -8.21 1.58 -4.64
C PHE A 487 -8.20 3.10 -4.55
N GLN A 488 -7.80 3.74 -5.63
CA GLN A 488 -7.66 5.20 -5.70
C GLN A 488 -8.60 5.78 -6.75
N PRO A 489 -8.81 7.10 -6.75
CA PRO A 489 -9.49 7.77 -7.84
C PRO A 489 -8.94 7.38 -9.22
N ASP A 490 -9.83 7.37 -10.22
CA ASP A 490 -9.61 6.90 -11.58
C ASP A 490 -9.41 5.39 -11.79
N ASP A 491 -9.34 4.58 -10.72
CA ASP A 491 -9.39 3.14 -10.84
C ASP A 491 -10.75 2.69 -11.42
N THR A 492 -10.70 1.67 -12.28
CA THR A 492 -11.88 1.13 -12.97
C THR A 492 -12.52 0.02 -12.15
N CYS A 493 -13.81 0.15 -11.91
CA CYS A 493 -14.63 -0.76 -11.13
C CYS A 493 -15.87 -1.18 -11.92
N ILE A 494 -16.60 -2.17 -11.41
CA ILE A 494 -17.79 -2.74 -12.03
C ILE A 494 -18.95 -2.64 -11.07
N ILE A 495 -20.09 -2.17 -11.57
CA ILE A 495 -21.38 -2.25 -10.90
C ILE A 495 -22.23 -3.35 -11.55
N SER A 496 -23.03 -4.05 -10.75
CA SER A 496 -23.97 -5.07 -11.24
C SER A 496 -25.27 -5.10 -10.46
N GLY A 497 -26.39 -5.20 -11.17
CA GLY A 497 -27.72 -5.21 -10.56
C GLY A 497 -28.89 -5.46 -11.53
N TRP A 498 -30.10 -5.47 -10.96
CA TRP A 498 -31.39 -5.75 -11.62
C TRP A 498 -32.34 -4.54 -11.58
N GLY A 499 -31.80 -3.34 -11.48
CA GLY A 499 -32.52 -2.09 -11.39
C GLY A 499 -33.18 -1.71 -12.71
N ARG A 500 -33.60 -0.46 -12.78
CA ARG A 500 -34.45 0.03 -13.87
C ARG A 500 -33.64 0.69 -14.98
N GLU A 501 -34.13 0.57 -16.20
CA GLU A 501 -33.56 1.26 -17.37
C GLU A 501 -34.02 2.73 -17.42
N LYS A 502 -33.47 3.52 -18.36
CA LYS A 502 -33.67 4.98 -18.48
C LYS A 502 -35.15 5.41 -18.52
N ASP A 503 -36.04 4.54 -19.01
CA ASP A 503 -37.49 4.78 -19.09
C ASP A 503 -38.27 4.24 -17.87
N ASN A 504 -37.57 3.95 -16.76
CA ASN A 504 -38.13 3.37 -15.54
C ASN A 504 -38.70 1.94 -15.75
N GLU A 505 -38.39 1.31 -16.88
CA GLU A 505 -38.76 -0.07 -17.20
C GLU A 505 -38.01 -1.05 -16.29
N LYS A 506 -38.72 -2.11 -15.86
CA LYS A 506 -38.12 -3.16 -15.03
C LYS A 506 -37.22 -4.03 -15.89
N VAL A 507 -35.95 -4.16 -15.49
CA VAL A 507 -35.02 -5.08 -16.14
C VAL A 507 -35.08 -6.42 -15.41
N PHE A 508 -35.33 -7.50 -16.15
CA PHE A 508 -35.45 -8.84 -15.59
C PHE A 508 -34.16 -9.68 -15.70
N SER A 509 -33.17 -9.20 -16.47
CA SER A 509 -31.85 -9.82 -16.63
C SER A 509 -30.80 -8.99 -15.89
N LEU A 510 -29.87 -9.65 -15.20
CA LEU A 510 -28.73 -9.00 -14.54
C LEU A 510 -27.92 -8.21 -15.58
N ARG A 511 -27.72 -6.92 -15.31
CA ARG A 511 -26.84 -6.05 -16.11
C ARG A 511 -25.62 -5.65 -15.31
N TRP A 512 -24.58 -5.28 -16.03
CA TRP A 512 -23.37 -4.74 -15.43
C TRP A 512 -22.75 -3.63 -16.29
N GLY A 513 -21.99 -2.76 -15.65
CA GLY A 513 -21.32 -1.62 -16.27
C GLY A 513 -19.96 -1.32 -15.65
N GLU A 514 -19.06 -0.75 -16.45
CA GLU A 514 -17.74 -0.28 -15.99
C GLU A 514 -17.86 1.19 -15.59
N VAL A 515 -17.38 1.52 -14.39
CA VAL A 515 -17.37 2.87 -13.83
C VAL A 515 -15.97 3.19 -13.30
N LYS A 516 -15.67 4.47 -13.06
CA LYS A 516 -14.42 4.89 -12.43
C LYS A 516 -14.68 5.53 -11.09
N LEU A 517 -13.75 5.36 -10.14
CA LEU A 517 -13.77 6.10 -8.88
C LEU A 517 -13.48 7.58 -9.14
N ILE A 518 -14.21 8.47 -8.49
CA ILE A 518 -14.14 9.91 -8.74
C ILE A 518 -13.57 10.62 -7.51
N SER A 519 -12.47 11.38 -7.70
CA SER A 519 -11.92 12.20 -6.63
C SER A 519 -12.78 13.43 -6.32
N ASN A 520 -12.73 13.87 -5.07
CA ASN A 520 -13.33 15.14 -4.60
C ASN A 520 -14.83 15.26 -4.89
N CYS A 521 -15.59 14.24 -4.48
CA CYS A 521 -17.05 14.22 -4.57
C CYS A 521 -17.76 15.38 -3.86
N SER A 522 -17.11 16.00 -2.87
CA SER A 522 -17.64 17.19 -2.20
C SER A 522 -17.94 18.33 -3.19
N LYS A 523 -17.31 18.37 -4.37
CA LYS A 523 -17.68 19.31 -5.45
C LYS A 523 -19.09 19.09 -6.01
N PHE A 524 -19.57 17.84 -6.02
CA PHE A 524 -20.87 17.46 -6.58
C PHE A 524 -21.99 17.52 -5.54
N TYR A 525 -21.69 17.11 -4.30
CA TYR A 525 -22.69 16.93 -3.24
C TYR A 525 -22.55 17.89 -2.06
N GLY A 526 -21.48 18.67 -1.99
CA GLY A 526 -21.21 19.57 -0.87
C GLY A 526 -21.22 18.82 0.47
N ASN A 527 -22.02 19.32 1.40
CA ASN A 527 -22.15 18.78 2.76
C ASN A 527 -22.91 17.46 2.86
N ARG A 528 -23.42 16.91 1.75
CA ARG A 528 -24.10 15.60 1.74
C ARG A 528 -23.14 14.43 1.57
N PHE A 529 -21.88 14.69 1.21
CA PHE A 529 -20.85 13.68 1.04
C PHE A 529 -19.90 13.66 2.22
N TYR A 530 -19.72 12.47 2.81
CA TYR A 530 -18.84 12.26 3.94
C TYR A 530 -17.64 11.41 3.52
N GLU A 531 -16.45 12.00 3.46
CA GLU A 531 -15.23 11.40 2.87
C GLU A 531 -14.71 10.13 3.59
N LYS A 532 -15.17 9.84 4.81
CA LYS A 532 -14.78 8.63 5.54
C LYS A 532 -15.78 7.48 5.35
N GLU A 533 -17.03 7.79 5.02
CA GLU A 533 -18.11 6.80 4.99
C GLU A 533 -18.60 6.51 3.56
N MET A 534 -18.30 7.42 2.62
CA MET A 534 -18.80 7.39 1.26
C MET A 534 -17.67 7.49 0.24
N GLU A 535 -17.88 6.85 -0.90
CA GLU A 535 -17.06 6.97 -2.11
C GLU A 535 -17.99 7.34 -3.28
N CYS A 536 -17.46 7.87 -4.38
CA CYS A 536 -18.27 7.97 -5.61
C CYS A 536 -17.63 7.28 -6.79
N ALA A 537 -18.51 6.75 -7.63
CA ALA A 537 -18.13 6.17 -8.90
C ALA A 537 -19.07 6.67 -10.01
N GLY A 538 -18.57 6.76 -11.23
CA GLY A 538 -19.37 7.10 -12.39
C GLY A 538 -18.57 7.04 -13.67
N THR A 539 -19.24 7.23 -14.81
CA THR A 539 -18.56 7.46 -16.09
C THR A 539 -18.54 8.96 -16.39
N TYR A 540 -17.44 9.44 -16.97
CA TYR A 540 -17.29 10.85 -17.33
C TYR A 540 -18.37 11.35 -18.32
N ASP A 541 -18.96 10.43 -19.08
CA ASP A 541 -20.02 10.70 -20.05
C ASP A 541 -21.45 10.46 -19.51
N GLY A 542 -21.59 9.98 -18.26
CA GLY A 542 -22.89 9.63 -17.66
C GLY A 542 -23.66 8.53 -18.42
N SER A 543 -22.98 7.74 -19.24
CA SER A 543 -23.60 6.68 -20.04
C SER A 543 -24.08 5.50 -19.20
N ILE A 544 -23.45 5.27 -18.05
CA ILE A 544 -23.75 4.19 -17.10
C ILE A 544 -24.06 4.84 -15.75
N ASP A 545 -25.27 4.61 -15.25
CA ASP A 545 -25.78 5.10 -13.98
C ASP A 545 -26.54 3.97 -13.29
N ALA A 546 -26.60 4.01 -11.96
CA ALA A 546 -27.26 2.99 -11.17
C ALA A 546 -28.63 3.50 -10.69
N CYS A 547 -29.64 2.63 -10.78
CA CYS A 547 -31.03 3.09 -10.72
C CYS A 547 -31.87 2.39 -9.65
N LYS A 548 -33.06 2.94 -9.36
CA LYS A 548 -33.98 2.39 -8.36
C LYS A 548 -34.24 0.89 -8.61
N GLY A 549 -33.78 0.04 -7.70
CA GLY A 549 -33.84 -1.43 -7.81
C GLY A 549 -32.46 -2.11 -7.87
N ASP A 550 -31.38 -1.34 -8.08
CA ASP A 550 -29.99 -1.79 -7.92
C ASP A 550 -29.46 -1.59 -6.49
N SER A 551 -30.20 -0.85 -5.65
CA SER A 551 -29.89 -0.57 -4.24
C SER A 551 -29.38 -1.80 -3.47
N GLY A 552 -28.24 -1.64 -2.79
CA GLY A 552 -27.55 -2.73 -2.09
C GLY A 552 -26.71 -3.65 -3.00
N GLY A 553 -26.73 -3.44 -4.31
CA GLY A 553 -25.84 -4.08 -5.27
C GLY A 553 -24.37 -3.69 -5.03
N PRO A 554 -23.42 -4.57 -5.36
CA PRO A 554 -22.01 -4.30 -5.11
C PRO A 554 -21.37 -3.45 -6.21
N LEU A 555 -20.55 -2.50 -5.79
CA LEU A 555 -19.45 -1.97 -6.60
C LEU A 555 -18.21 -2.81 -6.32
N VAL A 556 -17.73 -3.52 -7.33
CA VAL A 556 -16.55 -4.37 -7.22
C VAL A 556 -15.39 -3.80 -8.01
N CYS A 557 -14.20 -3.77 -7.42
CA CYS A 557 -12.97 -3.37 -8.10
C CYS A 557 -11.97 -4.53 -8.12
N MET A 558 -11.16 -4.60 -9.17
CA MET A 558 -10.16 -5.66 -9.34
C MET A 558 -8.77 -5.08 -9.08
N ASP A 559 -7.99 -5.78 -8.27
CA ASP A 559 -6.60 -5.40 -8.01
C ASP A 559 -5.68 -5.80 -9.19
N ALA A 560 -4.38 -5.48 -9.06
CA ALA A 560 -3.37 -5.81 -10.06
C ALA A 560 -3.22 -7.32 -10.31
N ASN A 561 -3.58 -8.16 -9.33
CA ASN A 561 -3.50 -9.62 -9.37
C ASN A 561 -4.79 -10.29 -9.87
N ASN A 562 -5.78 -9.52 -10.35
CA ASN A 562 -7.11 -9.96 -10.76
C ASN A 562 -7.97 -10.54 -9.61
N VAL A 563 -7.70 -10.13 -8.37
CA VAL A 563 -8.55 -10.42 -7.21
C VAL A 563 -9.63 -9.36 -7.13
N THR A 564 -10.88 -9.80 -7.00
CA THR A 564 -12.03 -8.91 -6.92
C THR A 564 -12.42 -8.59 -5.48
N TYR A 565 -12.52 -7.31 -5.17
CA TYR A 565 -12.93 -6.78 -3.87
C TYR A 565 -14.28 -6.07 -3.95
N VAL A 566 -15.07 -6.13 -2.87
CA VAL A 566 -16.25 -5.30 -2.70
C VAL A 566 -15.81 -3.95 -2.15
N CYS A 567 -15.77 -2.93 -3.00
CA CYS A 567 -15.34 -1.60 -2.57
C CYS A 567 -16.44 -0.85 -1.86
N SER A 568 -17.68 -1.01 -2.32
CA SER A 568 -18.82 -0.35 -1.74
C SER A 568 -20.14 -1.01 -2.11
N LEU A 569 -21.20 -0.55 -1.45
CA LEU A 569 -22.57 -0.94 -1.71
C LEU A 569 -23.33 0.27 -2.26
N GLU A 570 -24.17 0.02 -3.25
CA GLU A 570 -24.90 1.08 -3.91
C GLU A 570 -25.93 1.74 -2.98
N THR A 571 -25.83 3.07 -2.84
CA THR A 571 -26.80 3.91 -2.12
C THR A 571 -27.69 4.68 -3.10
N PRO A 572 -28.87 5.16 -2.68
CA PRO A 572 -29.78 5.85 -3.58
C PRO A 572 -29.15 7.14 -4.13
N GLY A 573 -28.94 7.18 -5.46
CA GLY A 573 -28.59 8.40 -6.17
C GLY A 573 -29.75 9.41 -6.25
N LEU A 574 -29.42 10.69 -6.48
CA LEU A 574 -30.41 11.79 -6.47
C LEU A 574 -31.39 11.72 -7.66
N ASN A 575 -30.95 11.29 -8.84
CA ASN A 575 -31.76 11.20 -10.07
C ASN A 575 -31.25 10.09 -10.99
N CYS A 576 -32.15 9.32 -11.58
CA CYS A 576 -31.83 8.35 -12.65
C CYS A 576 -31.80 9.04 -14.02
N GLY A 577 -30.67 9.00 -14.73
CA GLY A 577 -30.65 9.01 -16.19
C GLY A 577 -31.09 10.29 -16.94
N THR A 578 -31.24 11.46 -16.32
CA THR A 578 -31.53 12.70 -17.07
C THR A 578 -30.24 13.27 -17.68
N ILE A 579 -30.04 13.08 -18.99
CA ILE A 579 -29.10 13.90 -19.77
C ILE A 579 -29.79 15.26 -19.99
N PRO A 580 -29.30 16.40 -19.46
CA PRO A 580 -29.91 17.68 -19.78
C PRO A 580 -29.68 17.98 -21.26
N THR A 581 -30.75 18.28 -21.98
CA THR A 581 -30.71 18.87 -23.32
C THR A 581 -30.20 20.31 -23.23
N SER A 582 -28.90 20.50 -22.97
CA SER A 582 -28.17 21.76 -23.18
C SER A 582 -26.67 21.52 -22.99
N GLN A 583 -25.82 22.19 -23.77
CA GLN A 583 -24.35 22.08 -23.76
C GLN A 583 -23.69 22.67 -22.50
N VAL A 584 -24.28 22.45 -21.32
CA VAL A 584 -23.73 22.85 -20.02
C VAL A 584 -23.59 21.60 -19.18
N PHE A 585 -22.38 21.04 -19.18
CA PHE A 585 -21.98 19.93 -18.31
C PHE A 585 -22.06 20.39 -16.85
N THR A 586 -23.11 20.03 -16.12
CA THR A 586 -23.22 20.23 -14.66
C THR A 586 -22.89 18.92 -13.94
N PRO A 587 -21.69 18.78 -13.35
CA PRO A 587 -21.20 17.48 -12.91
C PRO A 587 -21.81 16.86 -11.67
N SER A 588 -22.85 17.49 -11.11
CA SER A 588 -23.63 17.00 -9.98
C SER A 588 -24.67 15.92 -10.31
N SER A 589 -24.83 15.53 -11.58
CA SER A 589 -25.93 14.67 -12.03
C SER A 589 -25.54 13.23 -12.45
N TRP A 590 -24.26 12.85 -12.33
CA TRP A 590 -23.75 11.57 -12.89
C TRP A 590 -22.90 10.73 -11.96
N ALA A 591 -22.57 11.24 -10.78
CA ALA A 591 -21.88 10.44 -9.77
C ALA A 591 -22.90 9.56 -9.04
N ILE A 592 -22.54 8.31 -8.79
CA ILE A 592 -23.24 7.43 -7.87
C ILE A 592 -22.50 7.53 -6.55
N THR A 593 -23.21 7.92 -5.48
CA THR A 593 -22.66 7.83 -4.12
C THR A 593 -22.83 6.40 -3.63
N VAL A 594 -21.81 5.84 -2.99
CA VAL A 594 -21.80 4.46 -2.52
C VAL A 594 -21.22 4.40 -1.11
N THR A 595 -21.74 3.50 -0.26
CA THR A 595 -21.24 3.31 1.11
C THR A 595 -19.93 2.53 1.05
N ALA A 596 -18.84 3.16 1.45
CA ALA A 596 -17.50 2.66 1.17
C ALA A 596 -17.00 1.74 2.29
N LEU A 597 -16.79 0.46 1.98
CA LEU A 597 -16.47 -0.57 2.97
C LEU A 597 -15.07 -0.41 3.55
N ALA A 598 -14.13 0.06 2.73
CA ALA A 598 -12.72 0.18 3.07
C ALA A 598 -12.39 1.47 3.85
N THR A 599 -13.17 2.53 3.65
CA THR A 599 -12.96 3.84 4.26
C THR A 599 -13.65 3.98 5.60
N MET A 600 -14.62 3.13 5.92
CA MET A 600 -15.32 3.05 7.21
C MET A 600 -14.50 2.26 8.24
N PRO A 601 -13.73 2.89 9.15
CA PRO A 601 -13.11 2.18 10.28
C PRO A 601 -14.18 1.50 11.15
N GLU A 602 -15.36 2.13 11.34
CA GLU A 602 -16.50 1.53 12.04
C GLU A 602 -17.12 0.37 11.25
N GLY A 603 -17.14 0.43 9.92
CA GLY A 603 -17.63 -0.65 9.06
C GLY A 603 -16.70 -1.87 9.08
N LEU A 604 -15.39 -1.66 9.09
CA LEU A 604 -14.39 -2.73 9.26
C LEU A 604 -14.43 -3.32 10.67
N LEU A 605 -14.63 -2.49 11.70
CA LEU A 605 -14.89 -2.93 13.08
C LEU A 605 -16.20 -3.72 13.18
N PHE A 606 -17.25 -3.27 12.52
CA PHE A 606 -18.54 -3.95 12.45
C PHE A 606 -18.37 -5.32 11.80
N LEU A 607 -17.67 -5.39 10.66
CA LEU A 607 -17.34 -6.65 9.99
C LEU A 607 -16.49 -7.56 10.89
N SER A 608 -15.42 -7.05 11.53
CA SER A 608 -14.54 -7.84 12.39
C SER A 608 -15.18 -8.31 13.70
N THR A 609 -16.24 -7.63 14.16
CA THR A 609 -16.98 -8.02 15.36
C THR A 609 -17.88 -9.24 15.09
N PHE A 610 -18.36 -9.40 13.85
CA PHE A 610 -19.34 -10.43 13.50
C PHE A 610 -18.80 -11.56 12.61
N LEU A 611 -17.71 -11.34 11.88
CA LEU A 611 -16.98 -12.30 11.06
C LEU A 611 -15.78 -12.87 11.82
#